data_AF-A0AAN9V3A8-F1
#
_entry.id   AF-A0AAN9V3A8-F1
#
_cell.length_a   1.000
_cell.length_b   1.000
_cell.length_c   1.000
_cell.angle_alpha   90.00
_cell.angle_beta   90.00
_cell.angle_gamma   90.00
#
_symmetry.space_group_name_H-M   'P 1'
#
loop_
_entity.id
_entity.type
_entity.pdbx_description
1 polymer ?
#
loop_
_entity_poly.entity_id
_entity_poly.type
_entity_poly.pdbx_seq_one_letter_code
_entity_poly.pdbx_strand_id
1 'polypeptide(L)'
;MGRCEAPSENRYSLVKTCDDCRTAYKNWLCSVAVPRCEDFSQPDRLFLQPRLINESFPDGSFVDQAIRDAHGQETAWTSSRNPLIDQQVRPGPYKEVLPCDDVCYQLVQSCPASLGFVCPMRGSIGFNVTYGLRLSGDGVSCNYPGSAHYPSAGPGRRAVPWLLLVVAVFSALGTS
;
A
#
# COMPACT_ATOMS: atom_id res chain seq x y z
N MET A 1 17.69 7.23 -21.32
CA MET A 1 17.91 5.92 -20.67
C MET A 1 19.37 5.47 -20.90
N GLY A 2 20.37 6.21 -20.42
CA GLY A 2 21.78 6.01 -20.84
C GLY A 2 22.85 6.26 -19.77
N ARG A 3 22.51 6.12 -18.48
CA ARG A 3 23.45 6.32 -17.36
C ARG A 3 23.70 5.06 -16.50
N CYS A 4 23.10 3.93 -16.85
CA CYS A 4 23.28 2.69 -16.09
C CYS A 4 24.48 1.88 -16.60
N GLU A 5 24.75 1.90 -17.91
CA GLU A 5 25.85 1.17 -18.56
C GLU A 5 27.14 2.00 -18.51
N ALA A 6 27.59 2.32 -17.31
CA ALA A 6 28.90 2.92 -17.13
C ALA A 6 29.97 1.80 -17.17
N PRO A 7 31.14 2.01 -17.81
CA PRO A 7 32.23 1.02 -17.79
C PRO A 7 32.63 0.66 -16.35
N SER A 8 33.33 -0.45 -16.13
CA SER A 8 33.63 -1.02 -14.80
C SER A 8 34.18 -0.01 -13.78
N GLU A 9 34.96 0.95 -14.28
CA GLU A 9 35.57 2.08 -13.56
C GLU A 9 34.59 3.19 -13.12
N ASN A 10 33.40 3.24 -13.72
CA ASN A 10 32.30 4.14 -13.37
C ASN A 10 31.12 3.41 -12.68
N ARG A 11 31.32 2.16 -12.25
CA ARG A 11 30.30 1.41 -11.51
C ARG A 11 30.10 2.03 -10.11
N TYR A 12 28.87 2.45 -9.84
CA TYR A 12 28.45 2.99 -8.53
C TYR A 12 28.59 1.99 -7.37
N SER A 13 28.58 0.68 -7.67
CA SER A 13 28.77 -0.39 -6.70
C SER A 13 29.45 -1.59 -7.36
N LEU A 14 30.37 -2.22 -6.63
CA LEU A 14 31.03 -3.47 -7.07
C LEU A 14 30.06 -4.65 -7.14
N VAL A 15 28.96 -4.59 -6.38
CA VAL A 15 28.00 -5.69 -6.17
C VAL A 15 26.72 -5.53 -7.00
N LYS A 16 26.33 -4.30 -7.36
CA LYS A 16 25.06 -4.03 -8.06
C LYS A 16 25.24 -3.82 -9.56
N THR A 17 24.21 -4.16 -10.31
CA THR A 17 24.10 -4.08 -11.78
C THR A 17 22.98 -3.13 -12.21
N CYS A 18 22.93 -2.81 -13.51
CA CYS A 18 21.83 -2.03 -14.08
C CYS A 18 20.47 -2.69 -13.87
N ASP A 19 20.42 -4.02 -13.93
CA ASP A 19 19.18 -4.78 -13.76
C ASP A 19 18.74 -4.83 -12.29
N ASP A 20 19.67 -4.79 -11.35
CA ASP A 20 19.35 -4.58 -9.94
C ASP A 20 18.70 -3.21 -9.73
N CYS A 21 19.28 -2.15 -10.31
CA CYS A 21 18.70 -0.81 -10.26
C CYS A 21 17.31 -0.79 -10.90
N ARG A 22 17.15 -1.38 -12.09
CA ARG A 22 15.87 -1.46 -12.81
C ARG A 22 14.80 -2.15 -11.96
N THR A 23 15.18 -3.27 -11.33
CA THR A 23 14.28 -4.05 -10.47
C THR A 23 13.92 -3.26 -9.20
N ALA A 24 14.89 -2.65 -8.54
CA ALA A 24 14.66 -1.83 -7.35
C ALA A 24 13.78 -0.61 -7.66
N TYR A 25 14.02 0.06 -8.79
CA TYR A 25 13.20 1.16 -9.27
C TYR A 25 11.76 0.73 -9.54
N LYS A 26 11.56 -0.40 -10.23
CA LYS A 26 10.22 -0.95 -10.46
C LYS A 26 9.51 -1.24 -9.14
N ASN A 27 10.21 -1.88 -8.19
CA ASN A 27 9.64 -2.24 -6.90
C ASN A 27 9.24 -1.00 -6.09
N TRP A 28 10.12 0.00 -6.02
CA TRP A 28 9.83 1.27 -5.37
C TRP A 28 8.66 1.99 -6.05
N LEU A 29 8.69 2.13 -7.39
CA LEU A 29 7.66 2.82 -8.16
C LEU A 29 6.28 2.19 -7.95
N CYS A 30 6.18 0.86 -8.03
CA CYS A 30 4.94 0.16 -7.77
C CYS A 30 4.45 0.34 -6.33
N SER A 31 5.36 0.42 -5.36
CA SER A 31 4.98 0.60 -3.95
C SER A 31 4.46 2.00 -3.64
N VAL A 32 5.02 3.04 -4.28
CA VAL A 32 4.64 4.44 -4.01
C VAL A 32 3.52 4.96 -4.90
N ALA A 33 3.42 4.49 -6.15
CA ALA A 33 2.45 4.99 -7.12
C ALA A 33 1.13 4.21 -7.12
N VAL A 34 1.14 2.97 -6.62
CA VAL A 34 -0.04 2.10 -6.51
C VAL A 34 -0.23 1.74 -5.03
N PRO A 35 -0.79 2.68 -4.23
CA PRO A 35 -1.00 2.45 -2.81
C PRO A 35 -2.07 1.37 -2.57
N ARG A 36 -1.99 0.72 -1.42
CA ARG A 36 -3.09 -0.09 -0.89
C ARG A 36 -3.94 0.77 0.02
N CYS A 37 -5.25 0.63 -0.11
CA CYS A 37 -6.21 1.42 0.63
C CYS A 37 -6.99 0.52 1.58
N GLU A 38 -7.21 1.03 2.78
CA GLU A 38 -8.11 0.51 3.79
C GLU A 38 -9.26 1.51 3.97
N ASP A 39 -10.40 0.99 4.40
CA ASP A 39 -11.55 1.81 4.73
C ASP A 39 -11.22 2.75 5.91
N PHE A 40 -11.76 3.97 5.88
CA PHE A 40 -11.50 4.97 6.91
C PHE A 40 -11.97 4.54 8.30
N SER A 41 -12.99 3.66 8.38
CA SER A 41 -13.51 3.10 9.64
C SER A 41 -12.57 2.09 10.30
N GLN A 42 -11.55 1.58 9.59
CA GLN A 42 -10.59 0.65 10.19
C GLN A 42 -9.85 1.32 11.35
N PRO A 43 -9.55 0.59 12.45
CA PRO A 43 -8.80 1.15 13.56
C PRO A 43 -7.46 1.75 13.11
N ASP A 44 -7.06 2.86 13.74
CA ASP A 44 -5.78 3.49 13.42
C ASP A 44 -4.61 2.55 13.72
N ARG A 45 -3.68 2.49 12.78
CA ARG A 45 -2.43 1.74 12.89
C ARG A 45 -1.28 2.63 12.48
N LEU A 46 -0.10 2.40 13.04
CA LEU A 46 1.10 3.22 12.82
C LEU A 46 1.53 3.33 11.34
N PHE A 47 1.06 2.43 10.49
CA PHE A 47 1.39 2.37 9.06
C PHE A 47 0.23 2.76 8.14
N LEU A 48 -0.88 3.23 8.71
CA LEU A 48 -2.03 3.75 7.97
C LEU A 48 -1.98 5.27 7.99
N GLN A 49 -1.90 5.87 6.81
CA GLN A 49 -1.94 7.32 6.64
C GLN A 49 -3.29 7.75 6.07
N PRO A 50 -4.07 8.56 6.80
CA PRO A 50 -5.30 9.13 6.26
C PRO A 50 -5.03 10.04 5.06
N ARG A 51 -5.92 9.97 4.07
CA ARG A 51 -5.84 10.69 2.79
C ARG A 51 -7.20 11.29 2.46
N LEU A 52 -7.20 12.37 1.69
CA LEU A 52 -8.40 13.06 1.22
C LEU A 52 -9.35 13.46 2.35
N ILE A 53 -8.84 13.84 3.53
CA ILE A 53 -9.68 14.09 4.72
C ILE A 53 -10.65 15.28 4.60
N ASN A 54 -10.42 16.16 3.62
CA ASN A 54 -11.28 17.31 3.34
C ASN A 54 -12.38 17.00 2.31
N GLU A 55 -12.32 15.84 1.67
CA GLU A 55 -13.37 15.38 0.76
C GLU A 55 -14.52 14.75 1.56
N SER A 56 -15.70 14.71 0.94
CA SER A 56 -16.82 13.95 1.49
C SER A 56 -16.67 12.47 1.17
N PHE A 57 -17.16 11.61 2.05
CA PHE A 57 -17.43 10.21 1.74
C PHE A 57 -18.51 10.10 0.63
N PRO A 58 -18.66 8.93 -0.03
CA PRO A 58 -19.70 8.73 -1.04
C PRO A 58 -21.14 8.95 -0.53
N ASP A 59 -21.37 8.86 0.78
CA ASP A 59 -22.66 9.14 1.42
C ASP A 59 -22.86 10.62 1.77
N GLY A 60 -21.90 11.48 1.44
CA GLY A 60 -21.92 12.92 1.74
C GLY A 60 -21.50 13.29 3.16
N SER A 61 -21.23 12.30 4.03
CA SER A 61 -20.64 12.56 5.35
C SER A 61 -19.16 12.96 5.20
N PHE A 62 -18.55 13.41 6.30
CA PHE A 62 -17.16 13.81 6.32
C PHE A 62 -16.41 13.16 7.49
N VAL A 63 -15.07 13.14 7.40
CA VAL A 63 -14.18 12.76 8.50
C VAL A 63 -14.45 13.61 9.73
N ASP A 64 -14.24 13.09 10.93
CA ASP A 64 -14.39 13.83 12.19
C ASP A 64 -13.77 15.26 12.12
N GLN A 65 -14.52 16.25 12.62
CA GLN A 65 -14.14 17.66 12.52
C GLN A 65 -12.78 17.92 13.19
N ALA A 66 -12.47 17.28 14.31
CA ALA A 66 -11.21 17.49 15.01
C ALA A 66 -10.00 17.04 14.18
N ILE A 67 -10.14 15.98 13.39
CA ILE A 67 -9.08 15.52 12.47
C ILE A 67 -8.89 16.53 11.33
N ARG A 68 -9.98 17.07 10.78
CA ARG A 68 -9.90 18.10 9.72
C ARG A 68 -9.31 19.41 10.23
N ASP A 69 -9.64 19.81 11.45
CA ASP A 69 -9.07 21.02 12.06
C ASP A 69 -7.58 20.85 12.35
N ALA A 70 -7.15 19.65 12.78
CA ALA A 70 -5.75 19.36 13.06
C ALA A 70 -4.88 19.25 11.80
N HIS A 71 -5.39 18.61 10.74
CA HIS A 71 -4.58 18.19 9.59
C HIS A 71 -5.06 18.71 8.23
N GLY A 72 -6.15 19.48 8.18
CA GLY A 72 -6.80 19.92 6.94
C GLY A 72 -5.97 20.89 6.09
N GLN A 73 -4.80 21.33 6.58
CA GLN A 73 -3.83 22.15 5.83
C GLN A 73 -2.58 21.36 5.41
N GLU A 74 -2.47 20.08 5.81
CA GLU A 74 -1.33 19.24 5.49
C GLU A 74 -1.58 18.47 4.19
N THR A 75 -0.68 18.64 3.22
CA THR A 75 -0.76 17.91 1.93
C THR A 75 -0.74 16.39 2.13
N ALA A 76 0.01 15.91 3.12
CA ALA A 76 0.09 14.49 3.44
C ALA A 76 -1.25 13.87 3.92
N TRP A 77 -2.22 14.70 4.31
CA TRP A 77 -3.55 14.27 4.75
C TRP A 77 -4.64 14.60 3.74
N THR A 78 -4.43 15.66 2.95
CA THR A 78 -5.44 16.23 2.07
C THR A 78 -5.32 15.77 0.62
N SER A 79 -4.21 15.14 0.22
CA SER A 79 -4.02 14.61 -1.14
C SER A 79 -3.48 13.19 -1.14
N SER A 80 -3.78 12.44 -2.21
CA SER A 80 -3.15 11.14 -2.45
C SER A 80 -1.69 11.32 -2.88
N ARG A 81 -0.89 10.25 -2.77
CA ARG A 81 0.48 10.25 -3.34
C ARG A 81 0.50 10.28 -4.86
N ASN A 82 -0.57 9.81 -5.50
CA ASN A 82 -0.70 9.79 -6.95
C ASN A 82 -1.89 10.68 -7.34
N PRO A 83 -1.66 11.79 -8.07
CA PRO A 83 -2.72 12.71 -8.49
C PRO A 83 -3.82 12.05 -9.32
N LEU A 84 -3.54 10.92 -9.99
CA LEU A 84 -4.56 10.17 -10.73
C LEU A 84 -5.64 9.59 -9.79
N ILE A 85 -5.31 9.31 -8.53
CA ILE A 85 -6.28 8.84 -7.54
C ILE A 85 -7.26 9.97 -7.21
N ASP A 86 -6.73 11.17 -6.97
CA ASP A 86 -7.53 12.36 -6.63
C ASP A 86 -8.42 12.80 -7.80
N GLN A 87 -7.98 12.58 -9.04
CA GLN A 87 -8.68 13.07 -10.24
C GLN A 87 -9.64 12.04 -10.85
N GLN A 88 -9.27 10.75 -10.87
CA GLN A 88 -10.01 9.72 -11.62
C GLN A 88 -10.75 8.75 -10.71
N VAL A 89 -10.10 8.26 -9.65
CA VAL A 89 -10.71 7.29 -8.74
C VAL A 89 -11.68 7.97 -7.78
N ARG A 90 -11.27 9.13 -7.24
CA ARG A 90 -12.06 9.96 -6.31
C ARG A 90 -12.74 9.11 -5.21
N PRO A 91 -11.97 8.34 -4.42
CA PRO A 91 -12.55 7.39 -3.47
C PRO A 91 -13.22 8.06 -2.26
N GLY A 92 -13.10 9.37 -2.08
CA GLY A 92 -13.36 10.05 -0.81
C GLY A 92 -12.23 9.80 0.20
N PRO A 93 -12.42 10.14 1.48
CA PRO A 93 -11.43 9.88 2.51
C PRO A 93 -11.12 8.39 2.66
N TYR A 94 -9.83 8.04 2.76
CA TYR A 94 -9.39 6.65 2.94
C TYR A 94 -8.11 6.57 3.79
N LYS A 95 -7.75 5.36 4.23
CA LYS A 95 -6.48 5.09 4.93
C LYS A 95 -5.52 4.37 4.00
N GLU A 96 -4.35 4.94 3.79
CA GLU A 96 -3.33 4.39 2.92
C GLU A 96 -2.33 3.54 3.71
N VAL A 97 -2.07 2.30 3.26
CA VAL A 97 -0.95 1.51 3.77
C VAL A 97 0.35 2.08 3.21
N LEU A 98 1.16 2.69 4.07
CA LEU A 98 2.42 3.34 3.68
C LEU A 98 3.36 2.35 2.95
N PRO A 99 4.10 2.77 1.91
CA PRO A 99 5.22 2.01 1.36
C PRO A 99 6.24 1.66 2.44
N CYS A 100 6.86 0.49 2.36
CA CYS A 100 7.95 0.15 3.27
C CYS A 100 9.18 1.03 3.03
N ASP A 101 9.88 1.44 4.08
CA ASP A 101 11.08 2.25 3.92
C ASP A 101 12.22 1.50 3.22
N ASP A 102 12.29 0.19 3.43
CA ASP A 102 13.28 -0.70 2.81
C ASP A 102 13.26 -0.65 1.28
N VAL A 103 12.10 -0.46 0.63
CA VAL A 103 12.04 -0.33 -0.84
C VAL A 103 12.70 0.96 -1.33
N CYS A 104 12.68 2.03 -0.54
CA CYS A 104 13.43 3.26 -0.84
C CYS A 104 14.93 3.02 -0.66
N TYR A 105 15.32 2.45 0.49
CA TYR A 105 16.74 2.20 0.76
C TYR A 105 17.36 1.23 -0.25
N GLN A 106 16.59 0.23 -0.70
CA GLN A 106 17.01 -0.70 -1.76
C GLN A 106 17.20 0.02 -3.11
N LEU A 107 16.37 1.01 -3.42
CA LEU A 107 16.51 1.85 -4.62
C LEU A 107 17.81 2.66 -4.59
N VAL A 108 18.06 3.42 -3.53
CA VAL A 108 19.26 4.28 -3.44
C VAL A 108 20.55 3.45 -3.36
N GLN A 109 20.50 2.24 -2.80
CA GLN A 109 21.63 1.32 -2.79
C GLN A 109 21.91 0.67 -4.14
N SER A 110 20.88 0.48 -4.97
CA SER A 110 21.00 -0.25 -6.24
C SER A 110 21.25 0.67 -7.42
N CYS A 111 20.87 1.95 -7.33
CA CYS A 111 20.93 2.88 -8.44
C CYS A 111 22.04 3.94 -8.29
N PRO A 112 22.62 4.44 -9.42
CA PRO A 112 23.63 5.49 -9.37
C PRO A 112 23.12 6.79 -8.72
N ALA A 113 23.95 7.43 -7.91
CA ALA A 113 23.64 8.72 -7.27
C ALA A 113 23.23 9.83 -8.26
N SER A 114 23.65 9.73 -9.53
CA SER A 114 23.27 10.68 -10.60
C SER A 114 21.77 10.70 -10.94
N LEU A 115 20.99 9.72 -10.46
CA LEU A 115 19.53 9.71 -10.57
C LEU A 115 18.84 10.51 -9.46
N GLY A 116 19.57 10.90 -8.41
CA GLY A 116 19.08 11.86 -7.40
C GLY A 116 18.03 11.32 -6.43
N PHE A 117 17.87 10.01 -6.29
CA PHE A 117 16.97 9.43 -5.28
C PHE A 117 17.51 9.67 -3.86
N VAL A 118 16.63 10.08 -2.96
CA VAL A 118 16.92 10.32 -1.53
C VAL A 118 15.80 9.72 -0.69
N CYS A 119 16.16 9.03 0.38
CA CYS A 119 15.20 8.47 1.33
C CYS A 119 15.12 9.32 2.60
N PRO A 120 13.91 9.56 3.13
CA PRO A 120 13.76 10.27 4.39
C PRO A 120 14.38 9.46 5.55
N MET A 121 15.00 10.16 6.49
CA MET A 121 15.54 9.52 7.69
C MET A 121 14.42 9.09 8.62
N ARG A 122 14.55 7.89 9.20
CA ARG A 122 13.66 7.40 10.26
C ARG A 122 13.63 8.41 11.42
N GLY A 123 12.43 8.69 11.95
CA GLY A 123 12.22 9.66 13.01
C GLY A 123 12.07 11.11 12.54
N SER A 124 12.24 11.40 11.24
CA SER A 124 11.84 12.70 10.68
C SER A 124 10.31 12.82 10.59
N ILE A 125 9.78 14.04 10.67
CA ILE A 125 8.33 14.30 10.61
C ILE A 125 7.73 13.75 9.30
N GLY A 126 8.42 13.95 8.17
CA GLY A 126 7.98 13.47 6.87
C GLY A 126 8.02 11.94 6.72
N PHE A 127 8.80 11.23 7.54
CA PHE A 127 8.88 9.77 7.48
C PHE A 127 7.54 9.13 7.82
N ASN A 128 6.91 9.54 8.93
CA ASN A 128 5.71 8.90 9.46
C ASN A 128 4.47 9.03 8.55
N VAL A 129 4.49 9.97 7.62
CA VAL A 129 3.39 10.16 6.63
C VAL A 129 3.76 9.63 5.23
N THR A 130 5.00 9.21 5.04
CA THR A 130 5.55 8.80 3.74
C THR A 130 5.92 7.33 3.64
N TYR A 131 6.52 6.77 4.69
CA TYR A 131 7.00 5.39 4.71
C TYR A 131 6.67 4.71 6.04
N GLY A 132 6.43 3.41 5.97
CA GLY A 132 6.22 2.53 7.11
C GLY A 132 7.39 1.57 7.32
N LEU A 133 7.40 0.90 8.47
CA LEU A 133 8.39 -0.13 8.79
C LEU A 133 7.78 -1.51 8.62
N ARG A 134 8.58 -2.46 8.12
CA ARG A 134 8.20 -3.88 8.15
C ARG A 134 8.26 -4.38 9.58
N LEU A 135 7.09 -4.63 10.14
CA LEU A 135 6.92 -5.29 11.43
C LEU A 135 6.83 -6.79 11.22
N SER A 136 7.55 -7.55 12.04
CA SER A 136 7.45 -9.01 12.12
C SER A 136 6.12 -9.38 12.80
N GLY A 137 5.21 -10.01 12.07
CA GLY A 137 3.92 -10.46 12.60
C GLY A 137 2.96 -10.93 11.51
N ASP A 138 1.80 -11.45 11.93
CA ASP A 138 0.72 -11.90 11.04
C ASP A 138 -0.05 -10.67 10.51
N GLY A 139 0.59 -9.93 9.59
CA GLY A 139 -0.06 -8.82 8.89
C GLY A 139 0.81 -7.96 7.99
N VAL A 140 0.15 -7.27 7.05
CA VAL A 140 0.81 -6.28 6.18
C VAL A 140 1.03 -5.01 6.99
N SER A 141 2.29 -4.75 7.34
CA SER A 141 2.74 -3.57 8.07
C SER A 141 3.18 -2.41 7.17
N CYS A 142 3.33 -2.64 5.87
CA CYS A 142 3.59 -1.61 4.85
C CYS A 142 3.49 -2.22 3.43
N ASN A 143 3.41 -1.37 2.40
CA ASN A 143 3.25 -1.76 1.00
C ASN A 143 4.61 -2.05 0.32
N TYR A 144 4.73 -3.23 -0.28
CA TYR A 144 5.88 -3.63 -1.12
C TYR A 144 5.45 -4.75 -2.09
N PRO A 145 6.18 -5.01 -3.18
CA PRO A 145 5.84 -6.07 -4.12
C PRO A 145 5.88 -7.44 -3.43
N GLY A 146 4.80 -8.20 -3.54
CA GLY A 146 4.67 -9.50 -2.88
C GLY A 146 4.08 -9.45 -1.47
N SER A 147 3.68 -8.28 -0.96
CA SER A 147 3.08 -8.18 0.39
C SER A 147 1.61 -8.64 0.50
N ALA A 148 1.15 -9.59 -0.32
CA ALA A 148 -0.25 -10.03 -0.37
C ALA A 148 -0.42 -11.39 0.36
N HIS A 149 -1.49 -11.76 1.07
CA HIS A 149 -2.88 -11.27 1.17
C HIS A 149 -3.41 -11.52 2.60
N TYR A 150 -4.18 -10.59 3.19
CA TYR A 150 -5.32 -11.07 3.98
C TYR A 150 -6.39 -11.44 2.95
N PRO A 151 -6.80 -12.71 2.81
CA PRO A 151 -8.04 -12.98 2.12
C PRO A 151 -9.13 -12.20 2.85
N SER A 152 -9.96 -11.48 2.10
CA SER A 152 -11.17 -10.88 2.66
C SER A 152 -11.86 -11.97 3.48
N ALA A 153 -12.09 -11.73 4.78
CA ALA A 153 -12.90 -12.61 5.61
C ALA A 153 -14.37 -12.47 5.19
N GLY A 154 -14.68 -12.75 3.92
CA GLY A 154 -16.06 -13.07 3.54
C GLY A 154 -16.47 -14.29 4.35
N PRO A 155 -17.73 -14.39 4.80
CA PRO A 155 -18.20 -15.60 5.46
C PRO A 155 -17.88 -16.76 4.52
N GLY A 156 -16.93 -17.60 4.94
CA GLY A 156 -16.45 -18.70 4.11
C GLY A 156 -17.67 -19.45 3.62
N ARG A 157 -17.81 -19.61 2.30
CA ARG A 157 -18.86 -20.44 1.72
C ARG A 157 -18.78 -21.76 2.47
N ARG A 158 -19.71 -22.03 3.38
CA ARG A 158 -19.83 -23.33 4.01
C ARG A 158 -20.09 -24.27 2.85
N ALA A 159 -19.06 -25.01 2.44
CA ALA A 159 -19.21 -26.07 1.47
C ALA A 159 -20.15 -27.07 2.14
N VAL A 160 -21.45 -26.96 1.84
CA VAL A 160 -22.42 -27.98 2.24
C VAL A 160 -21.94 -29.24 1.55
N PRO A 161 -21.53 -30.28 2.29
CA PRO A 161 -21.12 -31.54 1.69
C PRO A 161 -22.26 -32.00 0.77
N TRP A 162 -21.94 -32.33 -0.48
CA TRP A 162 -22.92 -32.80 -1.46
C TRP A 162 -23.76 -33.98 -0.93
N LEU A 163 -23.18 -34.78 -0.02
CA LEU A 163 -23.86 -35.85 0.71
C LEU A 163 -25.06 -35.35 1.53
N LEU A 164 -24.99 -34.17 2.16
CA LEU A 164 -26.11 -33.61 2.92
C LEU A 164 -27.24 -33.14 2.00
N LEU A 165 -26.92 -32.62 0.80
CA LEU A 165 -27.92 -32.28 -0.21
C LEU A 165 -28.61 -33.53 -0.75
N VAL A 166 -27.83 -34.58 -1.01
CA VAL A 166 -28.33 -35.87 -1.48
C VAL A 166 -29.26 -36.51 -0.44
N VAL A 167 -28.85 -36.54 0.83
CA VAL A 167 -29.70 -37.05 1.92
C VAL A 167 -30.99 -36.24 2.05
N ALA A 168 -30.93 -34.90 1.98
CA ALA A 168 -32.13 -34.07 2.06
C ALA A 168 -33.11 -34.35 0.90
N VAL A 169 -32.60 -34.52 -0.32
CA VAL A 169 -33.42 -34.84 -1.51
C VAL A 169 -34.03 -36.24 -1.41
N PHE A 170 -33.27 -37.25 -0.97
CA PHE A 170 -33.80 -38.60 -0.80
C PHE A 170 -34.77 -38.73 0.37
N SER A 171 -34.59 -37.95 1.43
CA SER A 171 -35.52 -37.88 2.57
C SER A 171 -36.88 -37.26 2.15
N ALA A 172 -36.83 -36.24 1.30
CA ALA A 172 -38.03 -35.59 0.76
C ALA A 172 -38.77 -36.44 -0.28
N LEU A 173 -38.06 -37.28 -1.03
CA LEU A 173 -38.66 -38.17 -2.03
C LEU A 173 -39.12 -39.52 -1.46
N GLY A 174 -38.58 -39.96 -0.32
CA GLY A 174 -38.92 -41.23 0.33
C GLY A 174 -40.08 -41.15 1.33
N THR A 175 -40.79 -40.02 1.40
CA THR A 175 -41.94 -39.82 2.30
C THR A 175 -43.28 -39.67 1.57
N SER A 176 -43.39 -40.21 0.35
CA SER A 176 -44.66 -40.40 -0.36
C SER A 176 -44.94 -41.87 -0.63
#